data_AF-A0A7V2HBG5-F1
#
_entry.id   AF-A0A7V2HBG5-F1
#
_cell.length_a   1.000
_cell.length_b   1.000
_cell.length_c   1.000
_cell.angle_alpha   90.00
_cell.angle_beta   90.00
_cell.angle_gamma   90.00
#
_symmetry.space_group_name_H-M   'P 1'
#
loop_
_entity.id
_entity.type
_entity.pdbx_description
1 polymer ?
#
loop_
_entity_poly.entity_id
_entity_poly.type
_entity_poly.pdbx_seq_one_letter_code
_entity_poly.pdbx_strand_id
1 'polypeptide(L)'
;MTATVVTKRAEYLVITAALPGAPPAAIGVLLHDPASNRIGIRLRRDWETFTDEDNREVFVALEDDLREKARTMSPAAFLGWLEDSLSNAVQISDRRPALMAGFEATLSALYRREVSPAVLPFRTHLPVYSLRAAAGRWGENRAVDQGDGQDEWLEAPPGLRLTQDMFAARVVGRSMEPEIPDGAMCVFRAGVTGSRQGRKVLVENFTESEAGGQRYTVKRYRSEKRLTTDGEWSHARIRLEPLNPEFEAWDLDEGAQCRVIAEFVCVLEE
;
A
#
# COMPACT_ATOMS: atom_id res chain seq x y z
N MET A 1 -3.00 -12.30 22.58
CA MET A 1 -2.22 -13.50 22.23
C MET A 1 -1.26 -13.10 21.12
N THR A 2 0.04 -13.06 21.38
CA THR A 2 1.05 -12.74 20.36
C THR A 2 1.16 -13.95 19.43
N ALA A 3 0.74 -13.82 18.17
CA ALA A 3 0.88 -14.88 17.19
C ALA A 3 2.38 -15.16 17.00
N THR A 4 2.83 -16.37 17.36
CA THR A 4 4.18 -16.82 17.05
C THR A 4 4.30 -16.90 15.53
N VAL A 5 5.09 -16.01 14.93
CA VAL A 5 5.36 -16.02 13.49
C VAL A 5 6.22 -17.24 13.18
N VAL A 6 5.60 -18.29 12.64
CA VAL A 6 6.32 -19.51 12.23
C VAL A 6 7.01 -19.24 10.90
N THR A 7 8.34 -19.05 10.94
CA THR A 7 9.15 -18.93 9.73
C THR A 7 9.29 -20.28 9.03
N LYS A 8 9.00 -20.32 7.73
CA LYS A 8 9.13 -21.50 6.86
C LYS A 8 10.32 -21.32 5.91
N ARG A 9 10.88 -22.43 5.42
CA ARG A 9 11.89 -22.39 4.36
C ARG A 9 11.18 -22.17 3.02
N ALA A 10 11.71 -21.25 2.23
CA ALA A 10 11.28 -20.98 0.87
C ALA A 10 12.52 -20.86 -0.03
N GLU A 11 12.29 -20.80 -1.33
CA GLU A 11 13.34 -20.53 -2.31
C GLU A 11 12.95 -19.31 -3.13
N TYR A 12 13.94 -18.53 -3.56
CA TYR A 12 13.70 -17.43 -4.47
C TYR A 12 14.75 -17.37 -5.57
N LEU A 13 14.39 -16.74 -6.68
CA LEU A 13 15.27 -16.47 -7.80
C LEU A 13 15.08 -15.03 -8.28
N VAL A 14 16.14 -14.47 -8.87
CA VAL A 14 16.14 -13.12 -9.42
C VAL A 14 16.00 -13.23 -10.93
N ILE A 15 15.05 -12.47 -11.48
CA ILE A 15 14.84 -12.34 -12.91
C ILE A 15 15.61 -11.11 -13.38
N THR A 16 16.47 -11.28 -14.38
CA THR A 16 17.36 -10.24 -14.92
C THR A 16 17.07 -10.03 -16.39
N ALA A 17 16.97 -8.78 -16.84
CA ALA A 17 16.98 -8.48 -18.27
C ALA A 17 18.41 -8.16 -18.71
N ALA A 18 18.87 -8.81 -19.78
CA ALA A 18 20.17 -8.59 -20.41
C ALA A 18 19.96 -8.06 -21.84
N LEU A 19 19.63 -6.77 -21.94
CA LEU A 19 19.36 -6.11 -23.23
C LEU A 19 20.65 -5.68 -23.94
N PRO A 20 20.72 -5.77 -25.28
CA PRO A 20 21.88 -5.29 -26.03
C PRO A 20 22.16 -3.81 -25.75
N GLY A 21 23.42 -3.47 -25.47
CA GLY A 21 23.85 -2.08 -25.26
C GLY A 21 23.58 -1.52 -23.85
N ALA A 22 23.02 -2.32 -22.93
CA ALA A 22 22.84 -1.96 -21.52
C ALA A 22 23.43 -3.05 -20.60
N PRO A 23 23.90 -2.70 -19.39
CA PRO A 23 24.26 -3.71 -18.41
C PRO A 23 23.02 -4.52 -17.99
N PRO A 24 23.16 -5.82 -17.68
CA PRO A 24 22.07 -6.61 -17.15
C PRO A 24 21.49 -5.96 -15.88
N ALA A 25 20.16 -5.90 -15.79
CA ALA A 25 19.48 -5.32 -14.64
C ALA A 25 18.48 -6.31 -14.05
N ALA A 26 18.42 -6.39 -12.73
CA ALA A 26 17.37 -7.11 -12.05
C ALA A 26 16.03 -6.44 -12.36
N ILE A 27 15.08 -7.24 -12.85
CA ILE A 27 13.74 -6.78 -13.25
C ILE A 27 12.66 -7.35 -12.36
N GLY A 28 12.95 -8.36 -11.55
CA GLY A 28 11.97 -8.97 -10.67
C GLY A 28 12.52 -10.09 -9.82
N VAL A 29 11.64 -10.61 -8.96
CA VAL A 29 11.90 -11.78 -8.14
C VAL A 29 10.76 -12.77 -8.25
N LEU A 30 11.09 -14.03 -8.07
CA LEU A 30 10.13 -15.11 -7.89
C LEU A 30 10.38 -15.77 -6.54
N LEU A 31 9.34 -15.95 -5.75
CA LEU A 31 9.33 -16.68 -4.49
C LEU A 31 8.55 -17.99 -4.67
N HIS A 32 9.14 -19.10 -4.27
CA HIS A 32 8.55 -20.43 -4.25
C HIS A 32 8.42 -20.92 -2.80
N ASP A 33 7.20 -21.19 -2.37
CA ASP A 33 6.90 -21.90 -1.13
C ASP A 33 6.62 -23.38 -1.44
N PRO A 34 7.57 -24.29 -1.19
CA PRO A 34 7.39 -25.72 -1.47
C PRO A 34 6.35 -26.37 -0.55
N ALA A 35 6.07 -25.79 0.63
CA ALA A 35 5.13 -26.39 1.57
C ALA A 35 3.67 -26.17 1.16
N SER A 36 3.37 -25.02 0.53
CA SER A 36 2.04 -24.72 -0.02
C SER A 36 1.96 -24.88 -1.53
N ASN A 37 3.06 -25.27 -2.18
CA ASN A 37 3.16 -25.40 -3.63
C ASN A 37 2.75 -24.10 -4.35
N ARG A 38 3.20 -22.96 -3.82
CA ARG A 38 2.81 -21.62 -4.26
C ARG A 38 4.00 -20.88 -4.87
N ILE A 39 3.74 -20.21 -6.00
CA ILE A 39 4.69 -19.30 -6.64
C ILE A 39 4.16 -17.88 -6.62
N GLY A 40 5.05 -16.94 -6.31
CA GLY A 40 4.81 -15.51 -6.27
C GLY A 40 5.82 -14.86 -7.16
N ILE A 41 5.37 -13.99 -8.06
CA ILE A 41 6.23 -13.25 -8.98
C ILE A 41 5.99 -11.78 -8.72
N ARG A 42 7.04 -10.97 -8.74
CA ARG A 42 6.93 -9.51 -8.70
C ARG A 42 7.98 -8.90 -9.62
N LEU A 43 7.54 -8.19 -10.65
CA LEU A 43 8.41 -7.45 -11.54
C LEU A 43 8.35 -5.94 -11.24
N ARG A 44 9.35 -5.21 -11.73
CA ARG A 44 9.33 -3.74 -11.76
C ARG A 44 8.31 -3.23 -12.78
N ARG A 45 7.90 -1.97 -12.63
CA ARG A 45 6.81 -1.37 -13.43
C ARG A 45 7.21 -0.09 -14.16
N ASP A 46 8.48 0.29 -14.03
CA ASP A 46 9.10 1.46 -14.60
C ASP A 46 9.87 1.12 -15.89
N TRP A 47 9.29 0.23 -16.71
CA TRP A 47 9.91 -0.30 -17.93
C TRP A 47 10.41 0.78 -18.90
N GLU A 48 9.71 1.92 -18.97
CA GLU A 48 10.15 3.07 -19.79
C GLU A 48 11.49 3.67 -19.40
N THR A 49 12.01 3.36 -18.22
CA THR A 49 13.33 3.82 -17.77
C THR A 49 14.46 2.87 -18.17
N PHE A 50 14.09 1.68 -18.63
CA PHE A 50 15.00 0.56 -18.85
C PHE A 50 14.97 0.04 -20.30
N THR A 51 13.91 0.29 -21.06
CA THR A 51 13.74 -0.21 -22.42
C THR A 51 13.29 0.90 -23.36
N ASP A 52 13.55 0.72 -24.66
CA ASP A 52 12.89 1.49 -25.72
C ASP A 52 11.40 1.11 -25.84
N GLU A 53 10.66 1.84 -26.68
CA GLU A 53 9.23 1.65 -26.88
C GLU A 53 8.90 0.27 -27.45
N ASP A 54 9.70 -0.23 -28.39
CA ASP A 54 9.52 -1.54 -29.04
C ASP A 54 9.66 -2.70 -28.05
N ASN A 55 10.67 -2.68 -27.16
CA ASN A 55 10.82 -3.74 -26.16
C ASN A 55 9.84 -3.58 -24.98
N ARG A 56 9.34 -2.36 -24.73
CA ARG A 56 8.48 -2.07 -23.57
C ARG A 56 7.21 -2.90 -23.58
N GLU A 57 6.56 -3.07 -24.72
CA GLU A 57 5.32 -3.86 -24.82
C GLU A 57 5.53 -5.30 -24.36
N VAL A 58 6.66 -5.90 -24.73
CA VAL A 58 7.03 -7.27 -24.33
C VAL A 58 7.19 -7.36 -22.81
N PHE A 59 7.91 -6.42 -22.19
CA PHE A 59 8.12 -6.44 -20.75
C PHE A 59 6.87 -6.10 -19.93
N VAL A 60 5.99 -5.25 -20.45
CA VAL A 60 4.70 -4.96 -19.83
C VAL A 60 3.84 -6.22 -19.79
N ALA A 61 3.82 -7.02 -20.87
CA ALA A 61 3.08 -8.27 -20.92
C ALA A 61 3.75 -9.42 -20.14
N LEU A 62 5.06 -9.31 -19.85
CA LEU A 62 5.85 -10.39 -19.26
C LEU A 62 5.33 -10.82 -17.88
N GLU A 63 4.96 -9.88 -17.00
CA GLU A 63 4.50 -10.25 -15.66
C GLU A 63 3.21 -11.09 -15.71
N ASP A 64 2.25 -10.67 -16.53
CA ASP A 64 0.98 -11.36 -16.66
C ASP A 64 1.15 -12.74 -17.30
N ASP A 65 1.98 -12.88 -18.34
CA ASP A 65 2.31 -14.18 -18.95
C ASP A 65 2.98 -15.13 -17.94
N LEU A 66 3.98 -14.64 -17.20
CA LEU A 66 4.65 -15.45 -16.17
C LEU A 66 3.68 -15.89 -15.07
N ARG A 67 2.79 -15.00 -14.62
CA ARG A 67 1.75 -15.32 -13.62
C ARG A 67 0.75 -16.33 -14.15
N GLU A 68 0.35 -16.23 -15.42
CA GLU A 68 -0.56 -17.18 -16.06
C GLU A 68 0.07 -18.57 -16.17
N LYS A 69 1.32 -18.66 -16.62
CA LYS A 69 2.07 -19.92 -16.67
C LYS A 69 2.26 -20.53 -15.29
N ALA A 70 2.60 -19.72 -14.28
CA ALA A 70 2.73 -20.18 -12.90
C ALA A 70 1.42 -20.73 -12.30
N ARG A 71 0.25 -20.28 -12.80
CA ARG A 71 -1.07 -20.80 -12.38
C ARG A 71 -1.46 -22.08 -13.11
N THR A 72 -1.00 -22.27 -14.35
CA THR A 72 -1.39 -23.40 -15.21
C THR A 72 -0.45 -24.60 -15.06
N MET A 73 0.80 -24.37 -14.69
CA MET A 73 1.81 -25.40 -14.45
C MET A 73 1.94 -25.71 -12.96
N SER A 74 2.45 -26.90 -12.62
CA SER A 74 2.95 -27.13 -11.26
C SER A 74 4.21 -26.28 -11.02
N PRO A 75 4.53 -25.89 -9.77
CA PRO A 75 5.74 -25.13 -9.47
C PRO A 75 7.02 -25.76 -10.01
N ALA A 76 7.18 -27.08 -9.89
CA ALA A 76 8.34 -27.77 -10.45
C ALA A 76 8.41 -27.68 -11.98
N ALA A 77 7.27 -27.86 -12.67
CA ALA A 77 7.21 -27.76 -14.12
C ALA A 77 7.44 -26.32 -14.61
N PHE A 78 6.89 -25.33 -13.89
CA PHE A 78 7.09 -23.91 -14.20
C PHE A 78 8.54 -23.48 -14.04
N LEU A 79 9.20 -23.91 -12.95
CA LEU A 79 10.62 -23.59 -12.73
C LEU A 79 11.51 -24.25 -13.79
N GLY A 80 11.24 -25.51 -14.16
CA GLY A 80 11.95 -26.17 -15.27
C GLY A 80 11.71 -25.47 -16.61
N TRP A 81 10.47 -25.06 -16.89
CA TRP A 81 10.14 -24.27 -18.08
C TRP A 81 10.90 -22.94 -18.12
N LEU A 82 11.03 -22.23 -16.99
CA LEU A 82 11.82 -21.00 -16.91
C LEU A 82 13.30 -21.26 -17.22
N GLU A 83 13.87 -22.33 -16.68
CA GLU A 83 15.28 -22.72 -16.91
C GLU A 83 15.54 -23.06 -18.38
N ASP A 84 14.57 -23.69 -19.06
CA ASP A 84 14.73 -24.16 -20.45
C ASP A 84 14.32 -23.12 -21.52
N SER A 85 13.36 -22.23 -21.21
CA SER A 85 12.67 -21.40 -22.21
C SER A 85 13.07 -19.93 -22.20
N LEU A 86 13.69 -19.46 -21.11
CA LEU A 86 14.09 -18.07 -21.02
C LEU A 86 15.26 -17.78 -21.96
N SER A 87 15.11 -16.71 -22.75
CA SER A 87 16.06 -16.33 -23.81
C SER A 87 17.31 -15.64 -23.26
N ASN A 88 18.30 -15.34 -24.11
CA ASN A 88 19.45 -14.51 -23.70
C ASN A 88 19.04 -13.13 -23.13
N ALA A 89 17.86 -12.61 -23.50
CA ALA A 89 17.38 -11.30 -23.09
C ALA A 89 16.75 -11.28 -21.68
N VAL A 90 16.23 -12.41 -21.20
CA VAL A 90 15.67 -12.55 -19.85
C VAL A 90 16.30 -13.76 -19.21
N GLN A 91 17.04 -13.56 -18.13
CA GLN A 91 17.80 -14.60 -17.44
C GLN A 91 17.28 -14.79 -16.01
N ILE A 92 17.51 -15.96 -15.44
CA ILE A 92 17.24 -16.25 -14.03
C ILE A 92 18.51 -16.64 -13.31
N SER A 93 18.61 -16.27 -12.03
CA SER A 93 19.67 -16.76 -11.17
C SER A 93 19.44 -18.21 -10.75
N ASP A 94 20.46 -18.81 -10.14
CA ASP A 94 20.28 -20.01 -9.31
C ASP A 94 19.23 -19.79 -8.23
N ARG A 95 18.63 -20.89 -7.76
CA ARG A 95 17.68 -20.89 -6.64
C ARG A 95 18.42 -20.61 -5.34
N ARG A 96 17.96 -19.61 -4.61
CA ARG A 96 18.55 -19.15 -3.36
C ARG A 96 17.61 -19.44 -2.19
N PRO A 97 18.10 -19.87 -1.03
CA PRO A 97 17.26 -20.10 0.14
C PRO A 97 16.72 -18.78 0.71
N ALA A 98 15.48 -18.82 1.20
CA ALA A 98 14.83 -17.75 1.95
C ALA A 98 14.14 -18.29 3.22
N LEU A 99 14.03 -17.43 4.22
CA LEU A 99 13.15 -17.64 5.37
C LEU A 99 11.90 -16.78 5.18
N MET A 100 10.74 -17.41 5.26
CA MET A 100 9.45 -16.80 4.96
C MET A 100 8.58 -16.78 6.21
N ALA A 101 8.32 -15.59 6.75
CA ALA A 101 7.33 -15.37 7.81
C ALA A 101 5.90 -15.30 7.26
N GLY A 102 5.74 -14.60 6.13
CA GLY A 102 4.51 -14.47 5.37
C GLY A 102 4.83 -14.33 3.89
N PHE A 103 3.97 -14.84 3.03
CA PHE A 103 4.26 -14.99 1.60
C PHE A 103 4.45 -13.63 0.90
N GLU A 104 3.45 -12.75 0.97
CA GLU A 104 3.49 -11.43 0.32
C GLU A 104 4.59 -10.55 0.92
N ALA A 105 4.69 -10.52 2.26
CA ALA A 105 5.73 -9.75 2.96
C ALA A 105 7.15 -10.17 2.53
N THR A 106 7.39 -11.47 2.42
CA THR A 106 8.69 -11.99 1.99
C THR A 106 8.95 -11.68 0.52
N LEU A 107 7.96 -11.82 -0.36
CA LEU A 107 8.08 -11.46 -1.77
C LEU A 107 8.40 -9.97 -1.95
N SER A 108 7.70 -9.09 -1.23
CA SER A 108 7.93 -7.64 -1.20
C SER A 108 9.32 -7.29 -0.67
N ALA A 109 9.78 -7.94 0.41
CA ALA A 109 11.11 -7.73 0.97
C ALA A 109 12.22 -8.17 0.01
N LEU A 110 12.08 -9.33 -0.64
CA LEU A 110 13.01 -9.81 -1.66
C LEU A 110 13.05 -8.86 -2.85
N TYR A 111 11.90 -8.40 -3.33
CA TYR A 111 11.82 -7.45 -4.42
C TYR A 111 12.58 -6.15 -4.11
N ARG A 112 12.35 -5.54 -2.94
CA ARG A 112 13.06 -4.32 -2.50
C ARG A 112 14.58 -4.52 -2.38
N ARG A 113 15.02 -5.74 -2.06
CA ARG A 113 16.44 -6.05 -1.89
C ARG A 113 17.14 -6.27 -3.22
N GLU A 114 16.51 -6.99 -4.14
CA GLU A 114 17.16 -7.44 -5.38
C GLU A 114 16.88 -6.49 -6.56
N VAL A 115 15.81 -5.69 -6.50
CA VAL A 115 15.36 -4.83 -7.60
C VAL A 115 15.38 -3.37 -7.17
N SER A 116 15.96 -2.51 -8.01
CA SER A 116 16.01 -1.06 -7.80
C SER A 116 15.18 -0.33 -8.86
N PRO A 117 13.85 -0.29 -8.72
CA PRO A 117 13.00 0.45 -9.64
C PRO A 117 13.23 1.96 -9.50
N ALA A 118 13.10 2.68 -10.62
CA ALA A 118 13.02 4.13 -10.61
C ALA A 118 11.70 4.58 -9.94
N VAL A 119 11.79 5.65 -9.18
CA VAL A 119 10.61 6.30 -8.59
C VAL A 119 9.86 7.03 -9.70
N LEU A 120 8.63 6.60 -9.97
CA LEU A 120 7.71 7.26 -10.88
C LEU A 120 6.53 7.86 -10.09
N PRO A 121 6.60 9.17 -9.75
CA PRO A 121 5.59 9.86 -8.95
C PRO A 121 4.18 9.69 -9.50
N PHE A 122 3.25 9.25 -8.65
CA PHE A 122 1.84 9.07 -8.96
C PHE A 122 1.55 8.15 -10.17
N ARG A 123 2.54 7.36 -10.59
CA ARG A 123 2.37 6.28 -11.58
C ARG A 123 2.56 4.93 -10.90
N THR A 124 3.68 4.77 -10.20
CA THR A 124 3.97 3.56 -9.40
C THR A 124 4.20 3.88 -7.94
N HIS A 125 4.60 5.12 -7.62
CA HIS A 125 4.95 5.53 -6.26
C HIS A 125 4.03 6.61 -5.70
N LEU A 126 3.79 6.56 -4.40
CA LEU A 126 3.13 7.60 -3.62
C LEU A 126 4.12 8.26 -2.66
N PRO A 127 3.98 9.56 -2.39
CA PRO A 127 4.77 10.22 -1.35
C PRO A 127 4.35 9.72 0.03
N VAL A 128 5.31 9.53 0.93
CA VAL A 128 5.07 9.12 2.31
C VAL A 128 5.11 10.34 3.22
N TYR A 129 4.01 10.63 3.92
CA TYR A 129 3.95 11.72 4.89
C TYR A 129 3.71 11.19 6.31
N SER A 130 4.23 11.92 7.30
CA SER A 130 3.66 11.84 8.64
C SER A 130 2.21 12.34 8.62
N LEU A 131 1.36 11.83 9.52
CA LEU A 131 -0.04 12.30 9.62
C LEU A 131 -0.12 13.81 9.85
N ARG A 132 0.85 14.37 10.58
CA ARG A 132 1.00 15.82 10.80
C ARG A 132 1.32 16.58 9.51
N ALA A 133 2.30 16.11 8.73
CA ALA A 133 2.65 16.74 7.46
C ALA A 133 1.50 16.67 6.46
N ALA A 134 0.79 15.54 6.39
CA ALA A 134 -0.40 15.38 5.56
C ALA A 134 -1.51 16.37 5.95
N ALA A 135 -1.77 16.56 7.24
CA ALA A 135 -2.75 17.50 7.76
C ALA A 135 -2.42 18.97 7.44
N GLY A 136 -1.14 19.34 7.44
CA GLY A 136 -0.71 20.66 7.00
C GLY A 136 -0.90 20.84 5.49
N ARG A 137 -0.46 19.86 4.69
CA ARG A 137 -0.37 19.99 3.22
C ARG A 137 -1.75 19.97 2.56
N TRP A 138 -2.61 19.10 3.06
CA TRP A 138 -3.92 18.83 2.49
C TRP A 138 -5.07 19.43 3.33
N GLY A 139 -4.74 20.07 4.46
CA GLY A 139 -5.67 20.87 5.23
C GLY A 139 -5.78 22.31 4.71
N GLU A 140 -6.81 23.04 5.18
CA GLU A 140 -7.12 24.43 4.77
C GLU A 140 -6.00 25.46 5.09
N ASN A 141 -5.02 25.12 5.93
CA ASN A 141 -3.92 26.00 6.28
C ASN A 141 -2.66 25.62 5.48
N ARG A 142 -2.54 26.14 4.25
CA ARG A 142 -1.46 25.84 3.27
C ARG A 142 -0.11 26.46 3.64
N ALA A 143 0.26 26.47 4.91
CA ALA A 143 1.60 26.82 5.37
C ALA A 143 2.33 25.52 5.74
N VAL A 144 2.75 24.75 4.74
CA VAL A 144 3.71 23.67 4.97
C VAL A 144 5.06 24.14 4.47
N ASP A 145 5.96 24.26 5.43
CA ASP A 145 7.40 24.35 5.23
C ASP A 145 7.83 23.15 4.37
N GLN A 146 8.51 23.43 3.26
CA GLN A 146 9.04 22.42 2.36
C GLN A 146 10.17 21.67 3.08
N GLY A 147 9.86 20.66 3.90
CA GLY A 147 10.89 19.96 4.69
C GLY A 147 10.46 18.63 5.31
N ASP A 148 9.20 18.47 5.73
CA ASP A 148 8.76 17.26 6.43
C ASP A 148 8.06 16.26 5.49
N GLY A 149 8.85 15.43 4.78
CA GLY A 149 8.35 14.17 4.20
C GLY A 149 8.15 14.11 2.68
N GLN A 150 8.78 14.97 1.87
CA GLN A 150 8.79 14.76 0.40
C GLN A 150 9.86 13.80 -0.10
N ASP A 151 10.82 13.41 0.75
CA ASP A 151 11.99 12.64 0.34
C ASP A 151 11.75 11.13 0.26
N GLU A 152 10.66 10.63 0.88
CA GLU A 152 10.33 9.21 0.89
C GLU A 152 9.17 8.89 -0.07
N TRP A 153 9.42 7.96 -0.99
CA TRP A 153 8.46 7.45 -1.96
C TRP A 153 8.27 5.96 -1.78
N LEU A 154 7.01 5.54 -1.74
CA LEU A 154 6.67 4.14 -1.56
C LEU A 154 5.94 3.62 -2.79
N GLU A 155 6.41 2.48 -3.30
CA GLU A 155 5.76 1.79 -4.40
C GLU A 155 4.38 1.26 -3.98
N ALA A 156 3.32 1.72 -4.65
CA ALA A 156 1.95 1.28 -4.40
C ALA A 156 1.64 -0.06 -5.08
N PRO A 157 0.68 -0.86 -4.59
CA PRO A 157 0.32 -2.14 -5.19
C PRO A 157 -0.12 -1.98 -6.66
N PRO A 158 0.04 -3.04 -7.47
CA PRO A 158 -0.51 -3.06 -8.82
C PRO A 158 -2.04 -2.94 -8.80
N GLY A 159 -2.60 -2.34 -9.85
CA GLY A 159 -4.05 -2.13 -9.98
C GLY A 159 -4.61 -0.91 -9.25
N LEU A 160 -3.86 -0.28 -8.34
CA LEU A 160 -4.28 0.96 -7.71
C LEU A 160 -4.05 2.15 -8.66
N ARG A 161 -5.14 2.82 -9.08
CA ARG A 161 -5.05 4.06 -9.86
C ARG A 161 -4.59 5.20 -8.95
N LEU A 162 -3.32 5.58 -9.09
CA LEU A 162 -2.73 6.68 -8.33
C LEU A 162 -3.15 8.04 -8.91
N THR A 163 -3.36 9.00 -8.01
CA THR A 163 -3.72 10.38 -8.33
C THR A 163 -2.92 11.34 -7.45
N GLN A 164 -2.78 12.61 -7.87
CA GLN A 164 -1.92 13.58 -7.18
C GLN A 164 -2.40 13.96 -5.77
N ASP A 165 -3.67 13.71 -5.47
CA ASP A 165 -4.30 13.88 -4.16
C ASP A 165 -4.06 12.67 -3.24
N MET A 166 -3.34 11.64 -3.67
CA MET A 166 -3.03 10.47 -2.83
C MET A 166 -1.68 10.59 -2.11
N PHE A 167 -1.59 9.94 -0.95
CA PHE A 167 -0.36 9.79 -0.19
C PHE A 167 -0.39 8.54 0.68
N ALA A 168 0.79 8.09 1.13
CA ALA A 168 0.92 7.02 2.11
C ALA A 168 1.26 7.61 3.49
N ALA A 169 0.73 7.01 4.55
CA ALA A 169 1.09 7.36 5.93
C ALA A 169 0.94 6.16 6.86
N ARG A 170 1.82 6.06 7.87
CA ARG A 170 1.75 5.03 8.90
C ARG A 170 0.65 5.35 9.91
N VAL A 171 -0.27 4.41 10.11
CA VAL A 171 -1.33 4.49 11.12
C VAL A 171 -0.86 3.74 12.36
N VAL A 172 -1.01 4.37 13.53
CA VAL A 172 -0.66 3.79 14.83
C VAL A 172 -1.91 3.72 15.69
N GLY A 173 -2.12 2.58 16.35
CA GLY A 173 -3.27 2.26 17.19
C GLY A 173 -4.11 1.11 16.63
N ARG A 174 -4.85 0.46 17.54
CA ARG A 174 -5.61 -0.78 17.26
C ARG A 174 -7.10 -0.56 16.99
N SER A 175 -7.58 0.68 16.98
CA SER A 175 -9.01 1.00 16.90
C SER A 175 -9.70 0.60 15.59
N MET A 176 -8.92 0.33 14.55
CA MET A 176 -9.42 -0.04 13.22
C MET A 176 -9.10 -1.51 12.87
N GLU A 177 -8.60 -2.29 13.83
CA GLU A 177 -8.38 -3.72 13.66
C GLU A 177 -9.71 -4.47 13.45
N PRO A 178 -9.71 -5.57 12.66
CA PRO A 178 -8.54 -6.17 11.99
C PRO A 178 -8.21 -5.54 10.62
N GLU A 179 -9.04 -4.62 10.11
CA GLU A 179 -8.88 -4.10 8.74
C GLU A 179 -7.65 -3.20 8.57
N ILE A 180 -7.36 -2.38 9.57
CA ILE A 180 -6.14 -1.56 9.62
C ILE A 180 -5.37 -1.98 10.88
N PRO A 181 -4.36 -2.86 10.74
CA PRO A 181 -3.50 -3.26 11.84
C PRO A 181 -2.72 -2.10 12.45
N ASP A 182 -2.34 -2.22 13.72
CA ASP A 182 -1.41 -1.29 14.34
C ASP A 182 -0.08 -1.23 13.56
N GLY A 183 0.40 -0.02 13.31
CA GLY A 183 1.62 0.23 12.55
C GLY A 183 1.47 0.08 11.03
N ALA A 184 0.27 -0.20 10.49
CA ALA A 184 0.08 -0.38 9.05
C ALA A 184 0.40 0.88 8.24
N MET A 185 1.10 0.71 7.12
CA MET A 185 1.24 1.76 6.12
C MET A 185 -0.04 1.82 5.28
N CYS A 186 -0.73 2.96 5.28
CA CYS A 186 -2.02 3.11 4.61
C CYS A 186 -1.95 4.13 3.48
N VAL A 187 -2.69 3.88 2.40
CA VAL A 187 -2.93 4.86 1.34
C VAL A 187 -4.17 5.67 1.66
N PHE A 188 -4.05 6.98 1.51
CA PHE A 188 -5.12 7.93 1.68
C PHE A 188 -5.31 8.77 0.42
N ARG A 189 -6.54 9.20 0.18
CA ARG A 189 -6.88 10.23 -0.81
C ARG A 189 -7.31 11.49 -0.08
N ALA A 190 -6.63 12.60 -0.33
CA ALA A 190 -6.90 13.89 0.28
C ALA A 190 -8.30 14.39 -0.06
N GLY A 191 -8.97 14.96 0.95
CA GLY A 191 -10.38 15.32 0.86
C GLY A 191 -11.31 14.11 0.77
N VAL A 192 -12.61 14.40 0.66
CA VAL A 192 -13.63 13.37 0.48
C VAL A 192 -14.62 13.86 -0.57
N THR A 193 -14.68 13.16 -1.71
CA THR A 193 -15.63 13.49 -2.78
C THR A 193 -16.97 12.81 -2.51
N GLY A 194 -18.07 13.58 -2.46
CA GLY A 194 -19.40 13.05 -2.19
C GLY A 194 -19.68 12.80 -0.70
N SER A 195 -20.58 11.85 -0.40
CA SER A 195 -20.94 11.54 0.99
C SER A 195 -19.75 10.93 1.74
N ARG A 196 -19.57 11.36 2.99
CA ARG A 196 -18.64 10.74 3.96
C ARG A 196 -19.25 9.52 4.65
N GLN A 197 -20.56 9.31 4.51
CA GLN A 197 -21.28 8.26 5.23
C GLN A 197 -20.71 6.87 4.98
N GLY A 198 -20.39 6.17 6.06
CA GLY A 198 -19.84 4.82 6.06
C GLY A 198 -18.37 4.71 5.65
N ARG A 199 -17.72 5.81 5.26
CA ARG A 199 -16.34 5.80 4.78
C ARG A 199 -15.35 5.86 5.93
N LYS A 200 -14.19 5.25 5.72
CA LYS A 200 -13.05 5.36 6.64
C LYS A 200 -12.29 6.64 6.32
N VAL A 201 -12.14 7.50 7.31
CA VAL A 201 -11.55 8.83 7.13
C VAL A 201 -10.44 9.07 8.14
N LEU A 202 -9.39 9.76 7.70
CA LEU A 202 -8.38 10.36 8.55
C LEU A 202 -8.92 11.68 9.08
N VAL A 203 -8.96 11.81 10.40
CA VAL A 203 -9.46 12.98 11.12
C VAL A 203 -8.34 13.56 11.98
N GLU A 204 -8.21 14.87 11.95
CA GLU A 204 -7.45 15.64 12.93
C GLU A 204 -8.40 16.19 13.99
N ASN A 205 -8.07 15.93 15.26
CA ASN A 205 -8.76 16.49 16.42
C ASN A 205 -7.91 17.62 17.02
N PHE A 206 -8.42 18.86 16.99
CA PHE A 206 -7.71 20.02 17.52
C PHE A 206 -7.91 20.22 19.04
N THR A 207 -8.86 19.52 19.68
CA THR A 207 -9.06 19.60 21.13
C THR A 207 -8.04 18.77 21.90
N GLU A 208 -7.43 17.77 21.25
CA GLU A 208 -6.34 16.96 21.78
C GLU A 208 -5.00 17.67 21.51
N SER A 209 -4.76 18.77 22.22
CA SER A 209 -3.48 19.47 22.22
C SER A 209 -2.53 18.86 23.25
N GLU A 210 -1.48 18.17 22.76
CA GLU A 210 -0.21 17.86 23.46
C GLU A 210 -0.24 17.10 24.80
N ALA A 211 -1.41 16.79 25.36
CA ALA A 211 -1.57 16.12 26.65
C ALA A 211 -1.97 14.63 26.52
N GLY A 212 -1.26 13.88 25.67
CA GLY A 212 -1.36 12.40 25.61
C GLY A 212 -2.53 11.81 24.80
N GLY A 213 -3.33 12.63 24.12
CA GLY A 213 -4.35 12.19 23.15
C GLY A 213 -3.78 11.88 21.76
N GLN A 214 -4.50 11.08 20.96
CA GLN A 214 -4.18 10.82 19.55
C GLN A 214 -4.79 11.90 18.64
N ARG A 215 -4.04 13.00 18.43
CA ARG A 215 -4.43 14.12 17.53
C ARG A 215 -4.90 13.69 16.13
N TYR A 216 -4.37 12.59 15.61
CA TYR A 216 -4.77 12.04 14.31
C TYR A 216 -5.35 10.65 14.50
N THR A 217 -6.52 10.41 13.93
CA THR A 217 -7.18 9.11 14.04
C THR A 217 -7.87 8.71 12.75
N VAL A 218 -7.91 7.40 12.49
CA VAL A 218 -8.73 6.83 11.42
C VAL A 218 -9.98 6.23 12.04
N LYS A 219 -11.16 6.59 11.53
CA LYS A 219 -12.46 6.11 12.00
C LYS A 219 -13.44 5.96 10.85
N ARG A 220 -14.46 5.13 11.01
CA ARG A 220 -15.62 5.10 10.11
C ARG A 220 -16.52 6.28 10.43
N TYR A 221 -16.80 7.11 9.44
CA TYR A 221 -17.64 8.29 9.56
C TYR A 221 -19.12 7.91 9.43
N ARG A 222 -19.95 8.34 10.38
CA ARG A 222 -21.40 8.16 10.34
C ARG A 222 -22.13 9.45 10.70
N SER A 223 -22.89 10.02 9.77
CA SER A 223 -23.81 11.13 10.03
C SER A 223 -25.24 10.62 10.24
N GLU A 224 -25.87 11.05 11.32
CA GLU A 224 -27.29 10.81 11.62
C GLU A 224 -28.04 12.14 11.61
N LYS A 225 -28.98 12.30 10.68
CA LYS A 225 -29.87 13.45 10.65
C LYS A 225 -30.91 13.30 11.75
N ARG A 226 -31.00 14.27 12.67
CA ARG A 226 -32.07 14.29 13.67
C ARG A 226 -33.29 15.04 13.12
N LEU A 227 -34.46 14.43 13.23
CA LEU A 227 -35.73 15.13 13.00
C LEU A 227 -36.07 15.88 14.29
N THR A 228 -36.34 17.19 14.20
CA THR A 228 -36.88 17.91 15.36
C THR A 228 -38.35 17.54 15.58
N THR A 229 -38.81 17.76 16.81
CA THR A 229 -40.21 17.55 17.22
C THR A 229 -41.21 18.34 16.35
N ASP A 230 -40.76 19.43 15.72
CA ASP A 230 -41.57 20.29 14.85
C ASP A 230 -41.51 19.90 13.36
N GLY A 231 -40.87 18.78 13.02
CA GLY A 231 -40.79 18.27 11.64
C GLY A 231 -39.71 18.94 10.77
N GLU A 232 -38.93 19.87 11.31
CA GLU A 232 -37.78 20.46 10.62
C GLU A 232 -36.55 19.54 10.71
N TRP A 233 -35.81 19.41 9.61
CA TRP A 233 -34.53 18.71 9.62
C TRP A 233 -33.52 19.49 10.47
N SER A 234 -33.07 18.91 11.58
CA SER A 234 -32.00 19.50 12.41
C SER A 234 -30.62 18.93 12.08
N HIS A 235 -29.59 19.56 12.66
CA HIS A 235 -28.18 19.26 12.44
C HIS A 235 -27.88 17.76 12.46
N ALA A 236 -27.00 17.34 11.55
CA ALA A 236 -26.52 15.99 11.50
C ALA A 236 -25.53 15.75 12.66
N ARG A 237 -25.85 14.80 13.56
CA ARG A 237 -24.89 14.28 14.53
C ARG A 237 -23.85 13.46 13.78
N ILE A 238 -22.57 13.77 13.95
CA ILE A 238 -21.50 12.98 13.34
C ILE A 238 -20.89 12.08 14.41
N ARG A 239 -20.85 10.78 14.13
CA ARG A 239 -20.27 9.75 14.95
C ARG A 239 -19.05 9.16 14.26
N LEU A 240 -17.95 9.04 15.00
CA LEU A 240 -16.71 8.41 14.56
C LEU A 240 -16.61 7.03 15.20
N GLU A 241 -16.80 5.99 14.39
CA GLU A 241 -16.88 4.60 14.85
C GLU A 241 -15.54 3.89 14.63
N PRO A 242 -14.95 3.27 15.66
CA PRO A 242 -13.89 2.29 15.47
C PRO A 242 -14.44 1.02 14.80
N LEU A 243 -13.56 0.22 14.21
CA LEU A 243 -13.91 -1.14 13.75
C LEU A 243 -13.62 -2.19 14.81
N ASN A 244 -12.64 -1.92 15.69
CA ASN A 244 -12.31 -2.79 16.79
C ASN A 244 -13.30 -2.55 17.96
N PRO A 245 -14.08 -3.57 18.39
CA PRO A 245 -15.06 -3.45 19.47
C PRO A 245 -14.47 -3.11 20.84
N GLU A 246 -13.16 -3.25 21.05
CA GLU A 246 -12.48 -2.85 22.29
C GLU A 246 -12.43 -1.32 22.48
N PHE A 247 -12.78 -0.55 21.45
CA PHE A 247 -12.73 0.92 21.46
C PHE A 247 -14.15 1.48 21.35
N GLU A 248 -14.41 2.56 22.09
CA GLU A 248 -15.72 3.21 22.07
C GLU A 248 -15.84 4.18 20.88
N ALA A 249 -17.02 4.19 20.26
CA ALA A 249 -17.38 5.22 19.29
C ALA A 249 -17.72 6.52 20.02
N TRP A 250 -17.27 7.64 19.47
CA TRP A 250 -17.52 8.96 20.04
C TRP A 250 -18.18 9.87 19.01
N ASP A 251 -18.94 10.83 19.52
CA ASP A 251 -19.63 11.80 18.71
C ASP A 251 -18.82 13.08 18.62
N LEU A 252 -18.82 13.68 17.44
CA LEU A 252 -18.33 15.02 17.23
C LEU A 252 -19.40 15.98 17.73
N ASP A 253 -19.11 16.64 18.85
CA ASP A 253 -19.98 17.68 19.40
C ASP A 253 -20.11 18.87 18.42
N GLU A 254 -21.22 19.59 18.48
CA GLU A 254 -21.38 20.85 17.74
C GLU A 254 -20.34 21.87 18.25
N GLY A 255 -19.35 22.19 17.41
CA GLY A 255 -18.19 23.01 17.79
C GLY A 255 -16.92 22.22 18.09
N ALA A 256 -16.95 20.88 18.02
CA ALA A 256 -15.74 20.07 18.02
C ALA A 256 -14.84 20.54 16.88
N GLN A 257 -13.67 21.07 17.26
CA GLN A 257 -12.65 21.47 16.30
C GLN A 257 -12.02 20.19 15.75
N CYS A 258 -12.67 19.57 14.77
CA CYS A 258 -12.16 18.40 14.08
C CYS A 258 -12.25 18.61 12.58
N ARG A 259 -11.26 18.07 11.87
CA ARG A 259 -11.16 18.21 10.42
C ARG A 259 -10.92 16.86 9.78
N VAL A 260 -11.77 16.52 8.80
CA VAL A 260 -11.51 15.37 7.93
C VAL A 260 -10.44 15.78 6.92
N ILE A 261 -9.31 15.07 6.91
CA ILE A 261 -8.17 15.35 6.04
C ILE A 261 -8.27 14.55 4.76
N ALA A 262 -8.59 13.26 4.87
CA ALA A 262 -8.49 12.32 3.77
C ALA A 262 -9.40 11.10 3.97
N GLU A 263 -9.75 10.45 2.88
CA GLU A 263 -10.35 9.12 2.85
C GLU A 263 -9.26 8.04 2.88
N PHE A 264 -9.48 6.97 3.65
CA PHE A 264 -8.69 5.75 3.58
C PHE A 264 -9.01 4.93 2.32
N VAL A 265 -7.99 4.53 1.57
CA VAL A 265 -8.11 3.76 0.33
C VAL A 265 -7.80 2.29 0.56
N CYS A 266 -6.61 1.97 1.08
CA CYS A 266 -6.21 0.61 1.40
C CYS A 266 -5.01 0.57 2.37
N VAL A 267 -4.77 -0.59 2.97
CA VAL A 267 -3.49 -0.91 3.60
C VAL A 267 -2.51 -1.36 2.52
N LEU A 268 -1.27 -0.89 2.60
CA LEU A 268 -0.17 -1.44 1.83
C LEU A 268 0.30 -2.71 2.53
N GLU A 269 0.16 -3.85 1.85
CA GLU A 269 0.72 -5.11 2.33
C GLU A 269 2.26 -4.99 2.31
N GLU A 270 2.87 -4.88 3.50
CA GLU A 270 4.32 -4.86 3.68
C GLU A 270 4.94 -6.26 3.71
#